data_AF-A0A538FK74-F1
#
_entry.id   AF-A0A538FK74-F1
#
_cell.length_a   1.000
_cell.length_b   1.000
_cell.length_c   1.000
_cell.angle_alpha   90.00
_cell.angle_beta   90.00
_cell.angle_gamma   90.00
#
_symmetry.space_group_name_H-M   'P 1'
#
loop_
_entity.id
_entity.type
_entity.pdbx_description
1 polymer ?
#
loop_
_entity_poly.entity_id
_entity_poly.type
_entity_poly.pdbx_seq_one_letter_code
_entity_poly.pdbx_strand_id
1 'polypeptide(L)'
;MDEVILARHGESELSFVGTVNGDPAVACALTAAGEEQALRLGERLAGVELDLCVTSEFERVRQTADLALAGRVVPRVVMPELNDV
;
A
#
# COMPACT_ATOMS: atom_id res chain seq x y z
N MET A 1 5.58 23.89 -2.63
CA MET A 1 5.18 23.44 -1.28
C MET A 1 5.03 21.95 -1.42
N ASP A 2 5.70 21.18 -0.59
CA ASP A 2 5.71 19.72 -0.74
C ASP A 2 4.45 19.16 -0.04
N GLU A 3 3.73 18.29 -0.72
CA GLU A 3 2.53 17.61 -0.22
C GLU A 3 2.82 16.12 -0.02
N VAL A 4 2.30 15.56 1.07
CA VAL A 4 2.43 14.13 1.37
C VAL A 4 1.05 13.54 1.62
N ILE A 5 0.75 12.45 0.91
CA ILE A 5 -0.46 11.65 1.10
C ILE A 5 -0.08 10.36 1.82
N LEU A 6 -0.72 10.12 2.97
CA LEU A 6 -0.52 8.91 3.75
C LEU A 6 -1.69 7.95 3.55
N ALA A 7 -1.38 6.70 3.18
CA ALA A 7 -2.33 5.62 3.07
C ALA A 7 -1.84 4.40 3.83
N ARG A 8 -2.74 3.77 4.60
CA ARG A 8 -2.51 2.43 5.14
C ARG A 8 -2.75 1.40 4.04
N HIS A 9 -2.10 0.25 4.13
CA HIS A 9 -2.43 -0.91 3.28
C HIS A 9 -3.93 -1.27 3.40
N GLY A 10 -4.49 -1.82 2.32
CA GLY A 10 -5.81 -2.45 2.37
C GLY A 10 -5.83 -3.65 3.33
N GLU A 11 -7.01 -4.13 3.69
CA GLU A 11 -7.16 -5.31 4.55
C GLU A 11 -6.30 -6.49 4.05
N SER A 12 -5.46 -7.03 4.94
CA SER A 12 -4.66 -8.23 4.70
C SER A 12 -5.21 -9.44 5.44
N GLU A 13 -4.82 -10.64 5.01
CA GLU A 13 -5.23 -11.91 5.64
C GLU A 13 -5.01 -11.92 7.16
N LEU A 14 -3.88 -11.37 7.63
CA LEU A 14 -3.58 -11.29 9.07
C LEU A 14 -4.40 -10.20 9.78
N SER A 15 -4.61 -9.05 9.15
CA SER A 15 -5.46 -8.00 9.76
C SER A 15 -6.93 -8.43 9.88
N PHE A 16 -7.42 -9.22 8.92
CA PHE A 16 -8.78 -9.77 8.91
C PHE A 16 -9.04 -10.66 10.13
N VAL A 17 -8.05 -11.46 10.52
CA VAL A 17 -8.13 -12.33 11.72
C VAL A 17 -7.65 -11.64 13.00
N GLY A 18 -7.33 -10.34 12.96
CA GLY A 18 -6.87 -9.58 14.12
C GLY A 18 -5.44 -9.89 14.59
N THR A 19 -4.60 -10.42 13.69
CA THR A 19 -3.20 -10.76 13.98
C THR A 19 -2.25 -9.67 13.49
N VAL A 20 -1.31 -9.27 14.36
CA VAL A 20 -0.26 -8.29 14.05
C VAL A 20 0.94 -8.97 13.40
N ASN A 21 1.57 -8.30 12.43
CA ASN A 21 2.81 -8.76 11.79
C ASN A 21 3.80 -7.60 11.60
N GLY A 22 4.91 -7.65 12.35
CA GLY A 22 6.06 -6.74 12.23
C GLY A 22 7.25 -7.32 11.46
N ASP A 23 7.12 -8.51 10.86
CA ASP A 23 8.18 -9.13 10.05
C ASP A 23 7.81 -9.11 8.54
N PRO A 24 8.51 -8.31 7.71
CA PRO A 24 8.23 -8.24 6.27
C PRO A 24 8.55 -9.54 5.52
N ALA A 25 9.28 -10.49 6.11
CA ALA A 25 9.51 -11.81 5.53
C ALA A 25 8.29 -12.74 5.66
N VAL A 26 7.33 -12.43 6.54
CA VAL A 26 6.08 -13.17 6.66
C VAL A 26 5.16 -12.77 5.52
N ALA A 27 4.92 -13.71 4.60
CA ALA A 27 3.96 -13.57 3.51
C ALA A 27 2.57 -13.26 4.08
N CYS A 28 1.96 -12.19 3.56
CA CYS A 28 0.67 -11.69 4.03
C CYS A 28 0.10 -10.79 2.94
N ALA A 29 -0.70 -11.41 2.09
CA ALA A 29 -1.36 -10.74 0.97
C ALA A 29 -2.59 -9.94 1.45
N LEU A 30 -3.09 -9.09 0.56
CA LEU A 30 -4.41 -8.48 0.68
C LEU A 30 -5.51 -9.53 0.61
N THR A 31 -6.61 -9.30 1.32
CA THR A 31 -7.87 -10.02 1.05
C THR A 31 -8.51 -9.46 -0.22
N ALA A 32 -9.53 -10.14 -0.76
CA ALA A 32 -10.33 -9.57 -1.86
C ALA A 32 -10.93 -8.19 -1.50
N ALA A 33 -11.34 -8.00 -0.24
CA ALA A 33 -11.80 -6.70 0.24
C ALA A 33 -10.65 -5.66 0.30
N GLY A 34 -9.44 -6.09 0.69
CA GLY A 34 -8.24 -5.26 0.64
C GLY A 34 -7.86 -4.82 -0.78
N GLU A 35 -7.99 -5.70 -1.76
CA GLU A 35 -7.78 -5.36 -3.17
C GLU A 35 -8.81 -4.32 -3.65
N GLU A 36 -10.10 -4.49 -3.33
CA GLU A 36 -11.13 -3.50 -3.64
C GLU A 36 -10.84 -2.14 -2.98
N GLN A 37 -10.35 -2.14 -1.74
CA GLN A 37 -9.96 -0.90 -1.04
C GLN A 37 -8.80 -0.20 -1.76
N ALA A 38 -7.81 -0.95 -2.24
CA ALA A 38 -6.69 -0.42 -2.99
C ALA A 38 -7.13 0.17 -4.34
N LEU A 39 -8.05 -0.49 -5.05
CA LEU A 39 -8.63 0.04 -6.29
C LEU A 39 -9.39 1.36 -6.04
N ARG A 40 -10.22 1.42 -4.99
CA ARG A 40 -10.92 2.66 -4.60
C ARG A 40 -9.97 3.79 -4.19
N LEU A 41 -8.82 3.45 -3.58
CA LEU A 41 -7.77 4.44 -3.34
C LEU A 41 -7.26 5.01 -4.67
N GLY A 42 -7.04 4.17 -5.68
CA GLY A 42 -6.68 4.61 -7.03
C GLY A 42 -7.69 5.57 -7.66
N GLU A 43 -8.99 5.26 -7.54
CA GLU A 43 -10.07 6.16 -8.00
C GLU A 43 -9.99 7.55 -7.34
N ARG A 44 -9.71 7.59 -6.03
CA ARG A 44 -9.56 8.85 -5.28
C ARG A 44 -8.30 9.64 -5.67
N LEU A 45 -7.24 8.93 -6.09
CA LEU A 45 -5.97 9.53 -6.51
C LEU A 45 -5.94 9.91 -7.99
N ALA A 46 -6.97 9.59 -8.77
CA ALA A 46 -6.97 9.74 -10.23
C ALA A 46 -6.68 11.17 -10.72
N GLY A 47 -7.09 12.18 -9.96
CA GLY A 47 -6.85 13.60 -10.27
C GLY A 47 -5.62 14.21 -9.59
N VAL A 48 -4.84 13.42 -8.86
CA VAL A 48 -3.68 13.90 -8.08
C VAL A 48 -2.41 13.56 -8.83
N GLU A 49 -1.60 14.56 -9.19
CA GLU A 49 -0.25 14.34 -9.72
C GLU A 49 0.66 13.80 -8.60
N LEU A 50 1.34 12.69 -8.87
CA LEU A 50 2.21 12.01 -7.89
C LEU A 50 3.61 11.88 -8.48
N ASP A 51 4.57 12.56 -7.88
CA ASP A 51 5.98 12.53 -8.32
C ASP A 51 6.73 11.28 -7.82
N LEU A 52 6.28 10.71 -6.70
CA LEU A 52 6.93 9.58 -6.04
C LEU A 52 5.90 8.80 -5.22
N CYS A 53 6.02 7.48 -5.21
CA CYS A 53 5.29 6.65 -4.26
C CYS A 53 6.27 5.78 -3.44
N VAL A 54 6.15 5.92 -2.12
CA VAL A 54 7.02 5.25 -1.15
C VAL A 54 6.23 4.15 -0.44
N THR A 55 6.81 2.96 -0.32
CA THR A 55 6.21 1.82 0.39
C THR A 55 7.17 1.28 1.44
N SER A 56 6.66 0.57 2.44
CA SER A 56 7.47 -0.34 3.26
C SER A 56 7.76 -1.64 2.50
N GLU A 57 8.47 -2.58 3.13
CA GLU A 57 8.83 -3.86 2.51
C GLU A 57 7.67 -4.86 2.45
N PHE A 58 6.63 -4.65 3.24
CA PHE A 58 5.51 -5.57 3.37
C PHE A 58 4.75 -5.79 2.06
N GLU A 59 4.46 -7.06 1.76
CA GLU A 59 3.69 -7.48 0.59
C GLU A 59 2.35 -6.74 0.47
N ARG A 60 1.53 -6.73 1.54
CA ARG A 60 0.25 -6.00 1.60
C ARG A 60 0.35 -4.51 1.24
N VAL A 61 1.47 -3.85 1.60
CA VAL A 61 1.68 -2.42 1.30
C VAL A 61 2.02 -2.24 -0.18
N ARG A 62 2.90 -3.10 -0.71
CA ARG A 62 3.27 -3.08 -2.13
C ARG A 62 2.07 -3.40 -3.03
N GLN A 63 1.30 -4.44 -2.72
CA GLN A 63 0.07 -4.79 -3.45
C GLN A 63 -0.96 -3.65 -3.44
N THR A 64 -1.14 -2.98 -2.29
CA THR A 64 -2.04 -1.82 -2.20
C THR A 64 -1.59 -0.72 -3.17
N ALA A 65 -0.29 -0.43 -3.20
CA ALA A 65 0.25 0.64 -4.01
C ALA A 65 0.28 0.29 -5.51
N ASP A 66 0.44 -0.99 -5.86
CA ASP A 66 0.40 -1.49 -7.24
C ASP A 66 -1.02 -1.40 -7.81
N LEU A 67 -2.03 -1.78 -7.04
CA LEU A 67 -3.44 -1.65 -7.43
C LEU A 67 -3.89 -0.19 -7.51
N ALA A 68 -3.54 0.62 -6.50
CA ALA A 68 -3.94 2.03 -6.44
C ALA A 68 -3.31 2.87 -7.55
N LEU A 69 -2.11 2.51 -8.04
CA LEU A 69 -1.40 3.24 -9.09
C LEU A 69 -1.38 2.50 -10.43
N ALA A 70 -2.24 1.48 -10.59
CA ALA A 70 -2.32 0.70 -11.81
C ALA A 70 -2.52 1.62 -13.04
N GLY A 71 -1.69 1.41 -14.08
CA GLY A 71 -1.73 2.22 -15.29
C GLY A 71 -1.09 3.61 -15.18
N ARG A 72 -0.51 3.97 -14.03
CA ARG A 72 0.23 5.22 -13.84
C ARG A 72 1.73 4.97 -13.81
N VAL A 73 2.50 5.89 -14.37
CA VAL A 73 3.97 5.84 -14.33
C VAL A 73 4.44 6.73 -13.18
N VAL A 74 4.47 6.17 -11.97
CA VAL A 74 4.95 6.87 -10.76
C VAL A 74 6.19 6.13 -10.24
N PRO A 75 7.34 6.80 -10.06
CA PRO A 75 8.53 6.21 -9.47
C PRO A 75 8.23 5.56 -8.10
N ARG A 76 8.83 4.39 -7.85
CA ARG A 76 8.65 3.61 -6.62
C ARG A 76 9.95 3.55 -5.84
N VAL A 77 9.87 3.81 -4.52
CA VAL A 77 10.95 3.55 -3.56
C VAL A 77 10.40 2.70 -2.42
N VAL A 78 11.19 1.70 -2.01
CA VAL A 78 10.91 0.89 -0.81
C VAL A 78 11.79 1.41 0.32
N MET A 79 11.20 1.72 1.46
CA MET A 79 11.88 2.23 2.65
C MET A 79 11.61 1.31 3.87
N PRO A 80 12.59 0.50 4.30
CA PRO A 80 12.48 -0.36 5.48
C PRO A 80 12.12 0.39 6.77
N GLU A 81 12.46 1.68 6.86
CA GLU A 81 12.14 2.55 8.00
C GLU A 81 10.64 2.80 8.17
N LEU A 82 9.82 2.43 7.17
CA LEU A 82 8.36 2.48 7.22
C LEU A 82 7.71 1.13 7.57
N ASN A 83 8.49 0.12 7.94
CA ASN A 83 7.95 -1.18 8.36
C ASN A 83 7.11 -1.05 9.65
N ASP A 84 6.01 -1.81 9.71
CA ASP A 84 5.23 -1.99 10.95
C ASP A 84 6.12 -2.59 12.05
N VAL A 85 5.84 -2.19 13.31
CA VAL A 85 6.56 -2.62 14.53
C VAL A 85 5.85 -3.74 15.28
#